data_AF-A0A925SQH8-F1
#
_entry.id   AF-A0A925SQH8-F1
#
_cell.length_a   1.000
_cell.length_b   1.000
_cell.length_c   1.000
_cell.angle_alpha   90.00
_cell.angle_beta   90.00
_cell.angle_gamma   90.00
#
_symmetry.space_group_name_H-M   'P 1'
#
loop_
_entity.id
_entity.type
_entity.pdbx_description
1 polymer ?
#
loop_
_entity_poly.entity_id
_entity_poly.type
_entity_poly.pdbx_seq_one_letter_code
_entity_poly.pdbx_strand_id
1 'polypeptide(L)'
;RTMQAGAGRRMAPLGFLDGEIKTIPLKPMADIASKYMLRFSALDKPGVLASIAGALGAHCISIESMVQSAHQDSDATPVPIVIKTHEAREGAVQAALEEINRLDIICEKTVLIRIEDNLE
;
A
#
# COMPACT_ATOMS: atom_id res chain seq x y z
N ARG A 1 18.76 -30.03 -41.81
CA ARG A 1 18.13 -29.97 -43.16
C ARG A 1 16.90 -29.07 -43.10
N THR A 2 17.11 -27.76 -42.96
CA THR A 2 16.04 -26.74 -42.93
C THR A 2 16.55 -25.54 -43.74
N MET A 3 16.91 -25.82 -44.99
CA MET A 3 17.54 -24.90 -45.93
C MET A 3 16.84 -25.03 -47.28
N GLN A 4 15.50 -25.01 -47.31
CA GLN A 4 14.72 -24.89 -48.55
C GLN A 4 13.23 -24.66 -48.27
N ALA A 5 12.93 -23.51 -47.69
CA ALA A 5 11.65 -22.82 -47.87
C ALA A 5 11.92 -21.38 -47.44
N GLY A 6 11.58 -20.41 -48.28
CA GLY A 6 11.83 -18.99 -48.05
C GLY A 6 11.12 -18.45 -46.80
N ALA A 7 11.64 -18.74 -45.62
CA ALA A 7 11.21 -18.12 -44.39
C ALA A 7 11.79 -16.70 -44.37
N GLY A 8 10.94 -15.71 -44.66
CA GLY A 8 11.30 -14.29 -44.74
C GLY A 8 11.90 -13.70 -43.45
N ARG A 9 11.95 -14.46 -42.35
CA ARG A 9 12.65 -14.08 -41.12
C ARG A 9 13.09 -15.33 -40.34
N ARG A 10 14.34 -15.32 -39.86
CA ARG A 10 14.84 -16.29 -38.88
C ARG A 10 14.57 -15.74 -37.47
N MET A 11 13.80 -16.44 -36.65
CA MET A 11 13.62 -16.10 -35.23
C MET A 11 14.54 -16.97 -34.37
N ALA A 12 15.13 -16.39 -33.34
CA ALA A 12 15.91 -17.14 -32.36
C ALA A 12 14.99 -18.12 -31.60
N PRO A 13 15.51 -19.27 -31.11
CA PRO A 13 14.77 -20.08 -30.15
C PRO A 13 14.40 -19.18 -28.95
N LEU A 14 13.12 -19.15 -28.56
CA LEU A 14 12.51 -18.21 -27.57
C LEU A 14 12.24 -16.77 -28.06
N GLY A 15 12.34 -16.48 -29.36
CA GLY A 15 11.95 -15.19 -29.93
C GLY A 15 10.42 -15.02 -30.04
N PHE A 16 9.91 -13.84 -29.70
CA PHE A 16 8.52 -13.45 -29.97
C PHE A 16 8.41 -12.81 -31.37
N LEU A 17 7.25 -12.98 -32.02
CA LEU A 17 6.94 -12.29 -33.27
C LEU A 17 6.65 -10.81 -32.94
N ASP A 18 7.36 -9.87 -33.59
CA ASP A 18 7.17 -8.43 -33.37
C ASP A 18 5.70 -7.98 -33.47
N GLY A 19 4.91 -8.62 -34.34
CA GLY A 19 3.48 -8.32 -34.53
C GLY A 19 2.57 -8.78 -33.37
N GLU A 20 3.05 -9.66 -32.50
CA GLU A 20 2.32 -10.14 -31.32
C GLU A 20 2.69 -9.36 -30.04
N ILE A 21 3.70 -8.47 -30.11
CA ILE A 21 4.10 -7.63 -28.98
C ILE A 21 3.08 -6.50 -28.82
N LYS A 22 2.22 -6.63 -27.81
CA LYS A 22 1.25 -5.59 -27.44
C LYS A 22 1.85 -4.68 -26.37
N THR A 23 1.76 -3.37 -26.58
CA THR A 23 2.07 -2.41 -25.53
C THR A 23 0.91 -2.38 -24.54
N ILE A 24 1.16 -2.73 -23.29
CA ILE A 24 0.18 -2.66 -22.21
C ILE A 24 0.42 -1.34 -21.47
N PRO A 25 -0.59 -0.47 -21.32
CA PRO A 25 -0.43 0.78 -20.60
C PRO A 25 -0.12 0.52 -19.12
N LEU A 26 0.84 1.27 -18.57
CA LEU A 26 1.19 1.18 -17.15
C LEU A 26 0.09 1.81 -16.29
N LYS A 27 -0.36 1.09 -15.28
CA LYS A 27 -1.35 1.59 -14.32
C LYS A 27 -0.67 2.55 -13.32
N PRO A 28 -1.23 3.75 -13.07
CA PRO A 28 -0.73 4.64 -12.02
C PRO A 28 -0.78 3.99 -10.64
N MET A 29 0.18 4.33 -9.77
CA MET A 29 0.23 3.80 -8.39
C MET A 29 -1.05 4.11 -7.61
N ALA A 30 -1.61 5.32 -7.76
CA ALA A 30 -2.82 5.75 -7.07
C ALA A 30 -4.05 4.86 -7.35
N ASP A 31 -4.07 4.16 -8.49
CA ASP A 31 -5.18 3.30 -8.90
C ASP A 31 -5.01 1.84 -8.42
N ILE A 32 -3.87 1.51 -7.83
CA ILE A 32 -3.61 0.17 -7.29
C ILE A 32 -4.48 -0.03 -6.04
N ALA A 33 -5.09 -1.21 -5.95
CA ALA A 33 -5.85 -1.63 -4.79
C ALA A 33 -5.06 -2.75 -4.10
N SER A 34 -4.84 -2.61 -2.79
CA SER A 34 -4.08 -3.57 -1.99
C SER A 34 -4.42 -3.42 -0.52
N LYS A 35 -3.94 -4.35 0.31
CA LYS A 35 -3.91 -4.17 1.76
C LYS A 35 -2.68 -3.39 2.20
N TYR A 36 -2.78 -2.69 3.33
CA TYR A 36 -1.71 -1.86 3.86
C TYR A 36 -1.51 -2.10 5.36
N MET A 37 -0.24 -2.14 5.78
CA MET A 37 0.18 -1.95 7.16
C MET A 37 0.56 -0.48 7.34
N LEU A 38 -0.15 0.20 8.23
CA LEU A 38 0.09 1.58 8.62
C LEU A 38 0.62 1.60 10.05
N ARG A 39 1.77 2.23 10.29
CA ARG A 39 2.32 2.42 11.62
C ARG A 39 2.40 3.90 11.94
N PHE A 40 1.62 4.31 12.94
CA PHE A 40 1.59 5.65 13.49
C PHE A 40 2.42 5.71 14.76
N SER A 41 3.12 6.82 14.97
CA SER A 41 3.68 7.20 16.28
C SER A 41 2.77 8.28 16.84
N ALA A 42 1.99 7.98 17.87
CA ALA A 42 0.93 8.86 18.34
C ALA A 42 0.99 9.10 19.85
N LEU A 43 0.45 10.23 20.31
CA LEU A 43 0.34 10.51 21.75
C LEU A 43 -0.60 9.50 22.44
N ASP A 44 -0.26 9.08 23.66
CA ASP A 44 -1.14 8.23 24.46
C ASP A 44 -2.19 9.07 25.18
N LYS A 45 -3.26 9.45 24.45
CA LYS A 45 -4.38 10.20 25.00
C LYS A 45 -5.73 9.72 24.46
N PRO A 46 -6.83 9.90 25.22
CA PRO A 46 -8.17 9.57 24.75
C PRO A 46 -8.49 10.26 23.42
N GLY A 47 -9.14 9.53 22.51
CA GLY A 47 -9.61 10.05 21.22
C GLY A 47 -8.63 9.91 20.05
N VAL A 48 -7.39 9.47 20.28
CA VAL A 48 -6.40 9.28 19.21
C VAL A 48 -6.84 8.22 18.20
N LEU A 49 -7.22 7.03 18.67
CA LEU A 49 -7.76 5.97 17.81
C LEU A 49 -9.02 6.40 17.07
N ALA A 50 -9.91 7.15 17.73
CA ALA A 50 -11.14 7.66 17.11
C ALA A 50 -10.83 8.64 15.96
N SER A 51 -9.82 9.49 16.14
CA SER A 51 -9.38 10.44 15.11
C SER A 51 -8.79 9.71 13.90
N ILE A 52 -7.92 8.72 14.14
CA ILE A 52 -7.32 7.89 13.07
C ILE A 52 -8.39 7.09 12.34
N ALA A 53 -9.27 6.40 13.07
CA ALA A 53 -10.34 5.60 12.49
C ALA A 53 -11.36 6.46 11.72
N GLY A 54 -11.68 7.65 12.23
CA GLY A 54 -12.55 8.61 11.56
C GLY A 54 -11.98 9.07 10.22
N ALA A 55 -10.69 9.43 10.18
CA ALA A 55 -10.01 9.81 8.94
C ALA A 55 -9.98 8.63 7.94
N LEU A 56 -9.58 7.43 8.37
CA LEU A 56 -9.60 6.25 7.48
C LEU A 56 -11.02 5.96 6.94
N GLY A 57 -12.05 6.07 7.78
CA GLY A 57 -13.44 5.89 7.39
C GLY A 57 -13.93 6.93 6.38
N ALA A 58 -13.51 8.19 6.51
CA ALA A 58 -13.85 9.26 5.57
C ALA A 58 -13.32 9.00 4.15
N HIS A 59 -12.21 8.26 4.04
CA HIS A 59 -11.62 7.80 2.76
C HIS A 59 -12.06 6.39 2.35
N CYS A 60 -13.10 5.85 3.00
CA CYS A 60 -13.65 4.50 2.75
C CYS A 60 -12.63 3.36 2.93
N ILE A 61 -11.73 3.48 3.91
CA ILE A 61 -10.72 2.46 4.22
C ILE A 61 -11.16 1.65 5.44
N SER A 62 -11.41 0.37 5.25
CA SER A 62 -11.81 -0.54 6.32
C SER A 62 -10.59 -1.09 7.06
N ILE A 63 -10.68 -1.17 8.39
CA ILE A 63 -9.64 -1.72 9.27
C ILE A 63 -9.85 -3.24 9.40
N GLU A 64 -8.83 -4.02 9.06
CA GLU A 64 -8.82 -5.48 9.24
C GLU A 64 -8.39 -5.84 10.67
N SER A 65 -7.32 -5.23 11.16
CA SER A 65 -6.85 -5.40 12.54
C SER A 65 -6.05 -4.20 13.01
N MET A 66 -5.98 -4.01 14.33
CA MET A 66 -5.15 -2.98 14.95
C MET A 66 -4.44 -3.53 16.17
N VAL A 67 -3.24 -3.00 16.44
CA VAL A 67 -2.45 -3.30 17.63
C VAL A 67 -1.81 -1.99 18.13
N GLN A 68 -2.03 -1.66 19.40
CA GLN A 68 -1.30 -0.61 20.11
C GLN A 68 -0.36 -1.29 21.11
N SER A 69 0.94 -1.06 20.98
CA SER A 69 1.92 -1.65 21.91
C SER A 69 2.20 -0.67 23.05
N ALA A 70 1.96 -1.12 24.28
CA ALA A 70 2.30 -0.35 25.48
C ALA A 70 3.81 -0.16 25.59
N HIS A 71 4.25 1.05 25.92
CA HIS A 71 5.61 1.31 26.38
C HIS A 71 5.67 1.07 27.89
N GLN A 72 6.71 0.39 28.38
CA GLN A 72 6.91 0.17 29.83
C GLN A 72 7.37 1.45 30.56
N ASP A 73 7.72 2.51 29.83
CA ASP A 73 8.30 3.71 30.39
C ASP A 73 7.47 4.97 30.06
N SER A 74 6.70 5.39 31.08
CA SER A 74 6.07 6.71 31.28
C SER A 74 4.91 7.14 30.36
N ASP A 75 3.90 7.75 30.99
CA ASP A 75 2.66 8.33 30.43
C ASP A 75 2.87 9.45 29.37
N ALA A 76 4.11 9.75 28.98
CA ALA A 76 4.45 10.89 28.11
C ALA A 76 5.14 10.49 26.79
N THR A 77 5.40 9.20 26.54
CA THR A 77 6.09 8.76 25.33
C THR A 77 5.09 8.43 24.21
N PRO A 78 5.35 8.80 22.95
CA PRO A 78 4.54 8.38 21.82
C PRO A 78 4.42 6.85 21.74
N VAL A 79 3.20 6.35 21.58
CA VAL A 79 2.89 4.93 21.45
C VAL A 79 2.72 4.55 19.98
N PRO A 80 3.27 3.40 19.56
CA PRO A 80 3.08 2.90 18.22
C PRO A 80 1.69 2.28 18.07
N ILE A 81 0.95 2.74 17.07
CA ILE A 81 -0.32 2.16 16.64
C ILE A 81 -0.10 1.55 15.26
N VAL A 82 -0.27 0.24 15.16
CA VAL A 82 -0.18 -0.51 13.91
C VAL A 82 -1.59 -0.89 13.46
N ILE A 83 -1.97 -0.48 12.26
CA ILE A 83 -3.25 -0.80 11.62
C ILE A 83 -2.98 -1.61 10.36
N LYS A 84 -3.67 -2.74 10.20
CA LYS A 84 -3.79 -3.42 8.92
C LYS A 84 -5.14 -3.08 8.31
N THR A 85 -5.15 -2.73 7.03
CA THR A 85 -6.38 -2.42 6.30
C THR A 85 -6.86 -3.65 5.53
N HIS A 86 -8.15 -3.67 5.21
CA HIS A 86 -8.62 -4.44 4.05
C HIS A 86 -8.12 -3.80 2.75
N GLU A 87 -8.52 -4.36 1.61
CA GLU A 87 -8.18 -3.83 0.29
C GLU A 87 -8.69 -2.39 0.15
N ALA A 88 -7.77 -1.48 -0.18
CA ALA A 88 -8.04 -0.07 -0.36
C ALA A 88 -7.26 0.48 -1.56
N ARG A 89 -7.76 1.54 -2.19
CA ARG A 89 -7.05 2.25 -3.26
C ARG A 89 -5.90 3.05 -2.69
N GLU A 90 -4.72 2.95 -3.29
CA GLU A 90 -3.51 3.65 -2.81
C GLU A 90 -3.71 5.15 -2.73
N GLY A 91 -4.38 5.76 -3.73
CA GLY A 91 -4.68 7.19 -3.70
C GLY A 91 -5.52 7.62 -2.49
N ALA A 92 -6.50 6.80 -2.09
CA ALA A 92 -7.33 7.06 -0.90
C ALA A 92 -6.51 6.90 0.39
N VAL A 93 -5.63 5.89 0.44
CA VAL A 93 -4.72 5.69 1.58
C VAL A 93 -3.77 6.87 1.74
N GLN A 94 -3.16 7.35 0.65
CA GLN A 94 -2.27 8.51 0.70
C GLN A 94 -3.02 9.77 1.16
N ALA A 95 -4.23 10.02 0.65
CA ALA A 95 -5.04 11.15 1.07
C ALA A 95 -5.40 11.09 2.58
N ALA A 96 -5.78 9.91 3.08
CA ALA A 96 -6.03 9.70 4.50
C ALA A 96 -4.78 9.93 5.34
N LEU A 97 -3.61 9.47 4.89
CA LEU A 97 -2.35 9.68 5.59
C LEU A 97 -1.92 11.15 5.61
N GLU A 98 -2.14 11.89 4.53
CA GLU A 98 -1.89 13.34 4.51
C GLU A 98 -2.75 14.07 5.55
N GLU A 99 -4.00 13.67 5.72
CA GLU A 99 -4.90 14.21 6.74
C GLU A 99 -4.46 13.84 8.15
N ILE A 100 -4.18 12.55 8.39
CA ILE A 100 -3.78 12.05 9.72
C ILE A 100 -2.45 12.66 10.17
N ASN A 101 -1.45 12.76 9.29
CA ASN A 101 -0.13 13.32 9.61
C ASN A 101 -0.18 14.82 9.96
N ARG A 102 -1.29 15.53 9.69
CA ARG A 102 -1.49 16.94 10.09
C ARG A 102 -2.09 17.09 11.49
N LEU A 103 -2.52 15.99 12.12
CA LEU A 103 -3.10 16.04 13.46
C LEU A 103 -1.98 16.20 14.50
N ASP A 104 -2.19 17.08 15.49
CA ASP A 104 -1.26 17.31 16.62
C ASP A 104 -1.06 16.07 17.53
N ILE A 105 -1.71 14.96 17.20
CA ILE A 105 -1.60 13.68 17.90
C ILE A 105 -0.55 12.76 17.30
N ILE A 106 -0.05 13.06 16.09
CA ILE A 106 0.94 12.26 15.37
C ILE A 106 2.32 12.90 15.57
N CYS A 107 3.24 12.14 16.16
CA CYS A 107 4.55 12.62 16.57
C CYS A 107 5.62 12.45 15.49
N GLU A 108 5.44 11.48 14.60
CA GLU A 108 6.38 11.15 13.53
C GLU A 108 5.64 10.80 12.24
N LYS A 109 6.35 10.87 11.12
CA LYS A 109 5.80 10.48 9.82
C LYS A 109 5.30 9.03 9.85
N THR A 110 4.05 8.84 9.42
CA THR A 110 3.46 7.50 9.30
C THR A 110 4.26 6.61 8.35
N VAL A 111 4.48 5.36 8.76
CA VAL A 111 5.07 4.33 7.90
C VAL A 111 3.96 3.57 7.21
N LEU A 112 4.05 3.44 5.89
CA LEU A 112 3.14 2.65 5.05
C LEU A 112 3.93 1.52 4.40
N ILE A 113 3.44 0.30 4.56
CA ILE A 113 3.95 -0.90 3.87
C ILE A 113 2.78 -1.59 3.21
N ARG A 114 2.88 -1.87 1.91
CA ARG A 114 1.87 -2.64 1.18
C ARG A 114 2.00 -4.13 1.55
N ILE A 115 0.87 -4.77 1.79
CA ILE A 115 0.79 -6.21 2.05
C ILE A 115 0.21 -6.87 0.80
N GLU A 116 0.93 -7.84 0.27
CA GLU A 116 0.47 -8.74 -0.80
C GLU A 116 0.18 -10.11 -0.17
N ASP A 117 -1.05 -10.59 -0.28
CA ASP A 117 -1.44 -11.89 0.28
C ASP A 117 -1.23 -13.06 -0.71
N ASN A 118 -0.91 -12.77 -1.97
CA ASN A 118 -0.76 -13.79 -3.01
C ASN A 118 0.71 -14.13 -3.29
N LEU A 119 1.19 -15.13 -2.57
CA LEU A 119 2.23 -16.05 -3.07
C LEU A 119 1.53 -17.32 -3.59
N GLU A 120 0.62 -17.16 -4.57
CA GLU A 120 0.11 -18.28 -5.37
C GLU A 120 0.59 -18.16 -6.82
#